data_AF-A0AAU6E3D0-F1
#
_entry.id   AF-A0AAU6E3D0-F1
#
_cell.length_a   1.000
_cell.length_b   1.000
_cell.length_c   1.000
_cell.angle_alpha   90.00
_cell.angle_beta   90.00
_cell.angle_gamma   90.00
#
_symmetry.space_group_name_H-M   'P 1'
#
loop_
_entity.id
_entity.type
_entity.pdbx_description
1 polymer ?
#
loop_
_entity_poly.entity_id
_entity_poly.type
_entity_poly.pdbx_seq_one_letter_code
_entity_poly.pdbx_strand_id
1 'polypeptide(L)'
;MKVLRPGSASRRARAVVREVLQQAGLPDDDIDTAELIVAELAANAEKHARPPYELRVFSLDGTPTWCEIVEGDQDLHEIRIILNLLHSVEEIGLPLLAENGRGLLLAHRLSHGHCQTYPVVTLTTATPGKAVAFALPTLFGNRLIFPSLPDFSEFRHRSSG
;
A
#
# COMPACT_ATOMS: atom_id res chain seq x y z
N MET A 1 -6.11 0.88 -10.86
CA MET A 1 -4.63 1.03 -10.80
C MET A 1 -4.23 2.35 -11.44
N LYS A 2 -3.22 3.03 -10.88
CA LYS A 2 -2.67 4.27 -11.41
C LYS A 2 -1.15 4.30 -11.35
N VAL A 3 -0.51 4.66 -12.45
CA VAL A 3 0.95 4.79 -12.53
C VAL A 3 1.39 6.08 -11.85
N LEU A 4 2.36 5.98 -10.96
CA LEU A 4 2.96 7.10 -10.26
C LEU A 4 4.31 7.45 -10.92
N ARG A 5 4.49 8.73 -11.25
CA ARG A 5 5.74 9.20 -11.88
C ARG A 5 6.75 9.61 -10.80
N PRO A 6 8.04 9.27 -10.96
CA PRO A 6 9.10 9.74 -10.06
C PRO A 6 9.08 11.27 -9.89
N GLY A 7 9.37 11.75 -8.67
CA GLY A 7 9.31 13.16 -8.27
C GLY A 7 7.89 13.68 -8.01
N SER A 8 6.87 12.82 -8.11
CA SER A 8 5.48 13.20 -7.91
C SER A 8 4.62 12.11 -7.28
N ALA A 9 5.18 10.94 -6.97
CA ALA A 9 4.42 9.77 -6.54
C ALA A 9 3.58 10.08 -5.30
N SER A 10 4.17 10.68 -4.26
CA SER A 10 3.44 11.02 -3.02
C SER A 10 2.30 12.01 -3.25
N ARG A 11 2.47 13.00 -4.12
CA ARG A 11 1.40 13.97 -4.43
C ARG A 11 0.28 13.30 -5.20
N ARG A 12 0.64 12.46 -6.18
CA ARG A 12 -0.34 11.80 -7.05
C ARG A 12 -1.08 10.68 -6.33
N ALA A 13 -0.40 9.95 -5.46
CA ALA A 13 -1.01 8.90 -4.65
C ALA A 13 -2.08 9.48 -3.71
N ARG A 14 -1.77 10.58 -3.01
CA ARG A 14 -2.74 11.30 -2.18
C ARG A 14 -3.98 11.72 -2.96
N ALA A 15 -3.79 12.36 -4.11
CA ALA A 15 -4.91 12.84 -4.92
C ALA A 15 -5.84 11.69 -5.37
N VAL A 16 -5.27 10.56 -5.78
CA VAL A 16 -6.05 9.40 -6.22
C VAL A 16 -6.78 8.73 -5.04
N VAL A 17 -6.11 8.54 -3.91
CA VAL A 17 -6.76 7.97 -2.71
C VAL A 17 -7.87 8.89 -2.21
N ARG A 18 -7.64 10.21 -2.15
CA ARG A 18 -8.68 11.18 -1.81
C ARG A 18 -9.93 10.97 -2.65
N GLU A 19 -9.76 10.99 -3.97
CA GLU A 19 -10.86 10.90 -4.93
C GLU A 19 -11.65 9.59 -4.73
N VAL A 20 -10.96 8.46 -4.59
CA VAL A 20 -11.59 7.15 -4.41
C VAL A 20 -12.37 7.07 -3.10
N LEU A 21 -11.79 7.54 -1.99
CA LEU A 21 -12.45 7.47 -0.68
C LEU A 21 -13.60 8.47 -0.55
N GLN A 22 -13.47 9.66 -1.14
CA GLN A 22 -14.56 10.64 -1.22
C GLN A 22 -15.75 10.10 -2.03
N GLN A 23 -15.49 9.43 -3.16
CA GLN A 23 -16.54 8.78 -3.96
C GLN A 23 -17.23 7.65 -3.18
N ALA A 24 -16.51 7.00 -2.26
CA ALA A 24 -17.08 5.99 -1.36
C ALA A 24 -17.78 6.58 -0.11
N GLY A 25 -17.81 7.91 0.03
CA GLY A 25 -18.53 8.61 1.09
C GLY A 25 -17.87 8.59 2.47
N LEU A 26 -16.57 8.30 2.54
CA LEU A 26 -15.83 8.26 3.80
C LEU A 26 -15.67 9.67 4.41
N PRO A 27 -15.59 9.79 5.75
CA PRO A 27 -15.37 11.07 6.40
C PRO A 27 -13.95 11.61 6.13
N ASP A 28 -13.80 12.94 6.16
CA ASP A 28 -12.53 13.61 5.83
C ASP A 28 -11.36 13.16 6.73
N ASP A 29 -11.60 12.90 8.02
CA ASP A 29 -10.56 12.42 8.95
C ASP A 29 -9.98 11.05 8.54
N ASP A 30 -10.83 10.15 8.04
CA ASP A 30 -10.41 8.84 7.53
C ASP A 30 -9.65 8.97 6.22
N ILE A 31 -10.08 9.91 5.36
CA ILE A 31 -9.43 10.24 4.10
C ILE A 31 -8.03 10.79 4.35
N ASP A 32 -7.90 11.78 5.23
CA ASP A 32 -6.62 12.40 5.60
C ASP A 32 -5.64 11.38 6.20
N THR A 33 -6.16 10.46 7.01
CA THR A 33 -5.38 9.33 7.54
C THR A 33 -4.85 8.42 6.43
N ALA A 34 -5.70 7.98 5.50
CA ALA A 34 -5.30 7.13 4.39
C ALA A 34 -4.30 7.83 3.46
N GLU A 35 -4.47 9.14 3.26
CA GLU A 35 -3.55 9.95 2.48
C GLU A 35 -2.16 10.07 3.08
N LEU A 36 -2.09 10.28 4.38
CA LEU A 36 -0.82 10.35 5.08
C LEU A 36 -0.04 9.05 4.87
N ILE A 37 -0.70 7.89 5.06
CA ILE A 37 -0.08 6.59 4.85
C ILE A 37 0.39 6.44 3.40
N VAL A 38 -0.49 6.64 2.41
CA VAL A 38 -0.15 6.39 1.01
C VAL A 38 0.94 7.35 0.49
N ALA A 39 0.98 8.60 0.99
CA ALA A 39 2.00 9.56 0.62
C ALA A 39 3.39 9.12 1.05
N GLU A 40 3.48 8.61 2.28
CA GLU A 40 4.72 8.16 2.91
C GLU A 40 5.19 6.85 2.28
N LEU A 41 4.29 5.91 1.98
CA LEU A 41 4.63 4.69 1.24
C LEU A 41 5.12 4.99 -0.17
N ALA A 42 4.48 5.93 -0.88
CA ALA A 42 4.94 6.37 -2.19
C ALA A 42 6.29 7.11 -2.13
N ALA A 43 6.54 7.91 -1.08
CA ALA A 43 7.84 8.56 -0.86
C ALA A 43 8.93 7.52 -0.60
N ASN A 44 8.63 6.49 0.20
CA ASN A 44 9.54 5.38 0.45
C ASN A 44 9.89 4.64 -0.84
N ALA A 45 8.90 4.37 -1.71
CA ALA A 45 9.15 3.74 -3.00
C ALA A 45 10.07 4.59 -3.89
N GLU A 46 9.88 5.91 -3.93
CA GLU A 46 10.76 6.83 -4.67
C GLU A 46 12.18 6.90 -4.11
N LYS A 47 12.33 6.86 -2.78
CA LYS A 47 13.63 7.01 -2.10
C LYS A 47 14.45 5.71 -2.11
N HIS A 48 13.79 4.56 -1.98
CA HIS A 48 14.45 3.28 -1.68
C HIS A 48 14.31 2.23 -2.78
N ALA A 49 13.48 2.46 -3.79
CA ALA A 49 13.08 1.45 -4.76
C ALA A 49 13.12 1.97 -6.20
N ARG A 50 12.80 1.13 -7.18
CA ARG A 50 12.89 1.47 -8.61
C ARG A 50 11.52 1.48 -9.29
N PRO A 51 11.32 2.34 -10.30
CA PRO A 51 10.10 2.32 -11.10
C PRO A 51 9.97 0.98 -11.88
N PRO A 52 8.76 0.63 -12.34
CA PRO A 52 7.53 1.41 -12.29
C PRO A 52 6.91 1.45 -10.88
N TYR A 53 6.29 2.59 -10.55
CA TYR A 53 5.50 2.73 -9.33
C TYR A 53 4.01 2.69 -9.68
N GLU A 54 3.25 1.83 -9.02
CA GLU A 54 1.80 1.70 -9.22
C GLU A 54 1.05 1.87 -7.91
N LEU A 55 0.00 2.68 -7.92
CA LEU A 55 -1.00 2.71 -6.88
C LEU A 55 -2.15 1.78 -7.28
N ARG A 56 -2.51 0.85 -6.41
CA ARG A 56 -3.71 0.03 -6.59
C ARG A 56 -4.60 0.17 -5.36
N VAL A 57 -5.90 0.27 -5.61
CA VAL A 57 -6.94 0.27 -4.60
C VAL A 57 -7.89 -0.85 -4.97
N PHE A 58 -8.13 -1.76 -4.04
CA PHE A 58 -9.06 -2.85 -4.18
C PHE A 58 -10.33 -2.54 -3.41
N SER A 59 -11.45 -2.92 -4.00
CA SER A 59 -12.77 -2.75 -3.41
C SER A 59 -13.43 -4.10 -3.21
N LEU A 60 -14.09 -4.28 -2.06
CA LEU A 60 -15.02 -5.37 -1.81
C LEU A 60 -16.44 -4.81 -1.85
N ASP A 61 -17.30 -5.38 -2.69
CA ASP A 61 -18.69 -4.95 -2.86
C ASP A 61 -18.83 -3.43 -3.08
N GLY A 62 -17.91 -2.86 -3.88
CA GLY A 62 -17.87 -1.43 -4.19
C GLY A 62 -17.21 -0.55 -3.11
N THR A 63 -16.91 -1.08 -1.93
CA THR A 63 -16.24 -0.35 -0.84
C THR A 63 -14.72 -0.50 -0.96
N PRO A 64 -13.94 0.60 -1.05
CA PRO A 64 -12.47 0.51 -1.06
C PRO A 64 -11.95 0.01 0.30
N THR A 65 -11.17 -1.06 0.29
CA THR A 65 -10.76 -1.78 1.52
C THR A 65 -9.26 -1.98 1.64
N TRP A 66 -8.53 -1.98 0.52
CA TRP A 66 -7.10 -2.23 0.52
C TRP A 66 -6.38 -1.31 -0.46
N CYS A 67 -5.25 -0.74 -0.03
CA CYS A 67 -4.42 0.12 -0.85
C CYS A 67 -2.99 -0.40 -0.88
N GLU A 68 -2.39 -0.50 -2.06
CA GLU A 68 -1.00 -0.90 -2.24
C GLU A 68 -0.22 0.07 -3.14
N ILE A 69 1.04 0.28 -2.76
CA ILE A 69 2.07 0.83 -3.62
C ILE A 69 2.92 -0.34 -4.11
N VAL A 70 2.96 -0.51 -5.43
CA VAL A 70 3.81 -1.50 -6.11
C VAL A 70 5.02 -0.80 -6.68
N GLU A 71 6.17 -1.43 -6.55
CA GLU A 71 7.45 -0.96 -7.06
C GLU A 71 8.24 -2.10 -7.72
N GLY A 72 9.22 -1.76 -8.56
CA GLY A 72 9.88 -2.69 -9.47
C GLY A 72 11.02 -3.52 -8.86
N ASP A 73 11.39 -3.28 -7.60
CA ASP A 73 12.34 -4.09 -6.84
C ASP A 73 11.65 -5.36 -6.32
N GLN A 74 12.42 -6.44 -6.27
CA GLN A 74 11.99 -7.76 -5.82
C GLN A 74 12.51 -8.07 -4.41
N ASP A 75 13.45 -7.28 -3.88
CA ASP A 75 13.99 -7.50 -2.55
C ASP A 75 12.97 -7.11 -1.47
N LEU A 76 12.50 -8.12 -0.75
CA LEU A 76 11.55 -8.00 0.35
C LEU A 76 12.24 -7.99 1.73
N HIS A 77 13.54 -8.28 1.80
CA HIS A 77 14.18 -8.70 3.05
C HIS A 77 14.14 -7.60 4.11
N GLU A 78 14.55 -6.38 3.75
CA GLU A 78 14.58 -5.24 4.67
C GLU A 78 13.17 -4.87 5.17
N ILE A 79 12.19 -4.75 4.26
CA ILE A 79 10.81 -4.38 4.64
C ILE A 79 10.16 -5.47 5.50
N ARG A 80 10.39 -6.75 5.21
CA ARG A 80 9.86 -7.85 6.03
C ARG A 80 10.45 -7.83 7.44
N ILE A 81 11.74 -7.56 7.59
CA ILE A 81 12.36 -7.42 8.92
C ILE A 81 11.71 -6.26 9.68
N ILE A 82 11.53 -5.11 9.03
CA ILE A 82 10.91 -3.93 9.64
C ILE A 82 9.47 -4.22 10.07
N LEU A 83 8.64 -4.80 9.21
CA LEU A 83 7.25 -5.13 9.54
C LEU A 83 7.15 -6.20 10.64
N ASN A 84 8.00 -7.22 10.61
CA ASN A 84 8.05 -8.22 11.68
C ASN A 84 8.44 -7.62 13.03
N LEU A 85 9.41 -6.69 13.04
CA LEU A 85 9.76 -5.93 14.24
C LEU A 85 8.57 -5.10 14.72
N LEU A 86 7.92 -4.35 13.83
CA LEU A 86 6.73 -3.55 14.18
C LEU A 86 5.59 -4.38 14.79
N HIS A 87 5.42 -5.63 14.34
CA HIS A 87 4.44 -6.56 14.92
C HIS A 87 4.89 -7.16 16.27
N SER A 88 6.19 -7.13 16.59
CA SER A 88 6.78 -7.84 17.74
C SER A 88 7.16 -6.93 18.92
N VAL A 89 7.44 -5.64 18.71
CA VAL A 89 7.78 -4.69 19.78
C VAL A 89 6.60 -3.80 20.13
N GLU A 90 6.21 -3.78 21.41
CA GLU A 90 5.13 -2.91 21.89
C GLU A 90 5.49 -1.41 21.87
N GLU A 91 6.76 -1.00 22.02
CA GLU A 91 7.09 0.45 21.92
C GLU A 91 8.59 0.84 21.82
N ILE A 92 9.55 -0.06 22.06
CA ILE A 92 10.94 0.35 22.38
C ILE A 92 11.89 0.45 21.14
N GLY A 93 11.46 0.04 19.94
CA GLY A 93 12.31 0.00 18.73
C GLY A 93 12.23 1.21 17.78
N LEU A 94 11.41 2.22 18.10
CA LEU A 94 11.00 3.30 17.20
C LEU A 94 12.08 4.28 16.70
N PRO A 95 13.16 4.62 17.45
CA PRO A 95 14.08 5.67 17.02
C PRO A 95 14.83 5.36 15.72
N LEU A 96 15.13 4.08 15.43
CA LEU A 96 15.78 3.65 14.19
C LEU A 96 14.84 3.70 12.96
N LEU A 97 13.53 3.63 13.18
CA LEU A 97 12.52 3.74 12.11
C LEU A 97 12.18 5.19 11.77
N ALA A 98 12.55 6.16 12.61
CA ALA A 98 12.23 7.57 12.40
C ALA A 98 12.87 8.16 11.12
N GLU A 99 14.02 7.63 10.67
CA GLU A 99 14.74 8.16 9.50
C GLU A 99 14.52 7.37 8.20
N ASN A 100 14.34 6.04 8.28
CA ASN A 100 14.22 5.16 7.10
C ASN A 100 12.98 4.24 7.09
N GLY A 101 12.18 4.21 8.16
CA GLY A 101 11.02 3.33 8.31
C GLY A 101 9.70 4.04 8.58
N ARG A 102 9.68 5.38 8.54
CA ARG A 102 8.55 6.21 8.97
C ARG A 102 7.25 5.87 8.22
N GLY A 103 7.32 5.68 6.90
CA GLY A 103 6.13 5.29 6.12
C GLY A 103 5.55 3.93 6.52
N LEU A 104 6.40 2.94 6.82
CA LEU A 104 5.95 1.63 7.29
C LEU A 104 5.39 1.69 8.72
N LEU A 105 6.02 2.50 9.59
CA LEU A 105 5.53 2.74 10.94
C LEU A 105 4.16 3.44 10.94
N LEU A 106 3.97 4.46 10.09
CA LEU A 106 2.70 5.16 9.94
C LEU A 106 1.63 4.23 9.38
N ALA A 107 1.96 3.45 8.35
CA ALA A 107 1.06 2.43 7.83
C ALA A 107 0.62 1.48 8.95
N HIS A 108 1.56 0.88 9.66
CA HIS A 108 1.28 -0.04 10.77
C HIS A 108 0.39 0.60 11.85
N ARG A 109 0.75 1.78 12.37
CA ARG A 109 -0.01 2.42 13.45
C ARG A 109 -1.41 2.84 13.03
N LEU A 110 -1.51 3.52 11.89
CA LEU A 110 -2.77 4.12 11.44
C LEU A 110 -3.69 3.10 10.78
N SER A 111 -3.17 1.95 10.32
CA SER A 111 -3.97 0.81 9.89
C SER A 111 -4.19 -0.24 10.98
N HIS A 112 -3.81 0.03 12.24
CA HIS A 112 -3.91 -0.91 13.37
C HIS A 112 -3.28 -2.30 13.09
N GLY A 113 -2.08 -2.32 12.53
CA GLY A 113 -1.37 -3.56 12.17
C GLY A 113 -1.82 -4.21 10.86
N HIS A 114 -2.88 -3.70 10.22
CA HIS A 114 -3.38 -4.23 8.95
C HIS A 114 -2.57 -3.71 7.76
N CYS A 115 -1.27 -4.03 7.74
CA CYS A 115 -0.36 -3.70 6.65
C CYS A 115 0.58 -4.86 6.34
N GLN A 116 0.96 -5.03 5.07
CA GLN A 116 1.77 -6.16 4.62
C GLN A 116 2.69 -5.77 3.47
N THR A 117 3.68 -6.63 3.20
CA THR A 117 4.47 -6.60 1.98
C THR A 117 4.52 -7.98 1.35
N TYR A 118 4.48 -8.05 0.03
CA TYR A 118 4.45 -9.30 -0.72
C TYR A 118 4.96 -9.11 -2.16
N PRO A 119 5.48 -10.17 -2.81
CA PRO A 119 5.82 -10.12 -4.21
C PRO A 119 4.55 -9.98 -5.07
N VAL A 120 4.66 -9.29 -6.20
CA VAL A 120 3.56 -9.09 -7.13
C VAL A 120 4.09 -8.93 -8.56
N VAL A 121 3.24 -9.08 -9.56
CA VAL A 121 3.56 -8.70 -10.93
C VAL A 121 3.06 -7.27 -11.17
N THR A 122 3.95 -6.39 -11.65
CA THR A 122 3.58 -5.04 -12.10
C THR A 122 2.59 -5.14 -13.26
N LEU A 123 1.51 -4.36 -13.22
CA LEU A 123 0.48 -4.41 -14.26
C LEU A 123 0.91 -3.63 -15.51
N THR A 124 1.83 -2.70 -15.37
CA THR A 124 2.34 -1.86 -16.46
C THR A 124 3.38 -2.55 -17.33
N THR A 125 4.33 -3.26 -16.71
CA THR A 125 5.46 -3.88 -17.41
C THR A 125 5.44 -5.40 -17.39
N ALA A 126 4.48 -6.03 -16.70
CA ALA A 126 4.40 -7.47 -16.52
C ALA A 126 5.68 -8.11 -15.94
N THR A 127 6.45 -7.33 -15.17
CA THR A 127 7.67 -7.79 -14.49
C THR A 127 7.40 -8.03 -13.01
N PRO A 128 8.14 -8.93 -12.35
CA PRO A 128 8.04 -9.07 -10.90
C PRO A 128 8.44 -7.78 -10.19
N GLY A 129 7.81 -7.53 -9.05
CA GLY A 129 8.06 -6.40 -8.17
C GLY A 129 7.53 -6.71 -6.77
N LYS A 130 7.43 -5.67 -5.94
CA LYS A 130 7.00 -5.75 -4.56
C LYS A 130 5.85 -4.81 -4.31
N ALA A 131 4.86 -5.26 -3.55
CA ALA A 131 3.81 -4.42 -3.00
C ALA A 131 4.09 -4.12 -1.53
N VAL A 132 3.82 -2.89 -1.12
CA VAL A 132 3.63 -2.50 0.29
C VAL A 132 2.21 -1.98 0.41
N ALA A 133 1.44 -2.57 1.32
CA ALA A 133 0.01 -2.41 1.34
C ALA A 133 -0.56 -2.24 2.74
N PHE A 134 -1.74 -1.64 2.83
CA PHE A 134 -2.46 -1.42 4.09
C PHE A 134 -3.98 -1.43 3.88
N ALA A 135 -4.72 -1.76 4.93
CA ALA A 135 -6.16 -1.70 4.94
C ALA A 135 -6.64 -0.24 5.01
N LEU A 136 -7.55 0.11 4.10
CA LEU A 136 -8.25 1.38 4.11
C LEU A 136 -9.33 1.41 5.20
N PRO A 137 -9.67 2.59 5.74
CA PRO A 137 -10.85 2.74 6.57
C PRO A 137 -12.11 2.38 5.74
N THR A 138 -13.15 1.88 6.41
CA THR A 138 -14.46 1.66 5.81
C THR A 138 -15.51 2.41 6.61
N LEU A 139 -16.68 2.69 6.01
CA LEU A 139 -17.80 3.39 6.67
C LEU A 139 -18.25 2.74 7.98
N PHE A 140 -17.98 1.45 8.16
CA PHE A 140 -18.36 0.70 9.35
C PHE A 140 -17.23 0.63 10.40
N GLY A 141 -16.12 1.36 10.20
CA GLY A 141 -14.94 1.33 11.05
C GLY A 141 -14.13 0.02 10.98
N ASN A 142 -14.68 -1.02 10.36
CA ASN A 142 -13.99 -2.29 10.18
C ASN A 142 -12.92 -2.16 9.09
N ARG A 143 -11.66 -2.42 9.45
CA ARG A 143 -10.60 -2.65 8.47
C ARG A 143 -10.64 -4.11 8.05
N LEU A 144 -10.98 -4.35 6.80
CA LEU A 144 -11.02 -5.72 6.27
C LEU A 144 -9.60 -6.14 5.91
N ILE A 145 -9.21 -7.35 6.35
CA ILE A 145 -8.03 -8.03 5.83
C ILE A 145 -8.40 -8.55 4.44
N PHE A 146 -7.77 -8.03 3.38
CA PHE A 146 -8.12 -8.41 2.02
C PHE A 146 -6.88 -8.58 1.12
N PRO A 147 -6.74 -9.70 0.39
CA PRO A 147 -6.87 -11.09 0.82
C PRO A 147 -5.49 -11.78 0.87
N SER A 148 -5.47 -13.05 1.31
CA SER A 148 -4.50 -14.02 0.83
C SER A 148 -4.48 -13.98 -0.70
N LEU A 149 -3.41 -13.45 -1.29
CA LEU A 149 -3.26 -13.25 -2.72
C LEU A 149 -3.57 -14.57 -3.47
N PRO A 150 -4.54 -14.62 -4.38
CA PRO A 150 -4.57 -15.70 -5.36
C PRO A 150 -3.28 -15.59 -6.18
N ASP A 151 -2.64 -16.72 -6.41
CA ASP A 151 -1.52 -16.82 -7.35
C ASP A 151 -1.98 -16.23 -8.69
N PHE A 152 -1.31 -15.17 -9.16
CA PHE A 152 -1.67 -14.45 -10.39
C PHE A 152 -1.51 -15.33 -11.65
N SER A 153 -1.15 -16.60 -11.51
CA SER A 153 -1.15 -17.62 -12.56
C SER A 153 -2.57 -17.91 -13.10
N GLU A 154 -3.63 -17.78 -12.30
CA GLU A 154 -4.99 -18.17 -12.73
C GLU A 154 -5.76 -17.14 -13.58
N PHE A 155 -5.36 -15.86 -13.57
CA PHE A 155 -6.04 -14.82 -14.38
C PHE A 155 -5.60 -14.76 -15.86
N ARG A 156 -4.63 -15.59 -16.29
CA ARG A 156 -4.19 -15.64 -17.70
C ARG A 156 -5.15 -16.36 -18.66
N HIS A 157 -6.21 -17.02 -18.18
CA HIS A 157 -7.04 -17.89 -19.03
C HIS A 157 -8.46 -17.40 -19.36
N ARG A 158 -8.82 -16.15 -19.06
CA ARG A 158 -10.12 -15.59 -19.50
C ARG A 158 -9.96 -14.24 -20.20
N SER A 159 -9.32 -14.25 -21.36
CA SER A 159 -9.44 -13.19 -22.37
C SER A 159 -9.09 -13.75 -23.75
N SER A 160 -9.84 -14.76 -24.17
CA SER A 160 -9.98 -15.15 -25.58
C SER A 160 -11.42 -15.61 -25.78
N GLY A 161 -12.27 -14.65 -26.09
CA GLY A 161 -13.65 -14.81 -26.52
C GLY A 161 -13.99 -13.65 -27.45
#